data_AF-F2NQU8-F1
#
_entry.id   AF-F2NQU8-F1
#
_cell.length_a   1.000
_cell.length_b   1.000
_cell.length_c   1.000
_cell.angle_alpha   90.00
_cell.angle_beta   90.00
_cell.angle_gamma   90.00
#
_symmetry.space_group_name_H-M   'P 1'
#
loop_
_entity.id
_entity.type
_entity.pdbx_description
1 polymer ?
#
loop_
_entity_poly.entity_id
_entity_poly.type
_entity_poly.pdbx_seq_one_letter_code
_entity_poly.pdbx_strand_id
1 'polypeptide(L)'
;MTHPKSALIAYCRTKGLAGPEFDTRGTGPEHDPLFISDVMVNGTVVATGQGRTKREAERIAAELAYEALKSTHGEIERKSGSGGRKKKRKSSEPSNNESSPALTSWPIFPEVLAEALRIANQRLPNGLKGLEAAEQVTRLTAEIYKGLLEDLTAEATE
;
A
#
# COMPACT_ATOMS: atom_id res chain seq x y z
N MET A 1 -22.36 -25.02 -2.52
CA MET A 1 -21.11 -24.24 -2.39
C MET A 1 -21.35 -23.16 -1.36
N THR A 2 -20.66 -23.20 -0.23
CA THR A 2 -20.88 -22.24 0.87
C THR A 2 -20.40 -20.86 0.44
N HIS A 3 -21.27 -19.85 0.45
CA HIS A 3 -20.86 -18.48 0.13
C HIS A 3 -19.85 -17.98 1.18
N PRO A 4 -18.68 -17.42 0.79
CA PRO A 4 -17.61 -17.09 1.74
C PRO A 4 -18.03 -16.00 2.73
N LYS A 5 -18.89 -15.05 2.31
CA LYS A 5 -19.51 -14.08 3.23
C LYS A 5 -20.32 -14.77 4.33
N SER A 6 -21.16 -15.75 3.97
CA SER A 6 -21.98 -16.49 4.92
C SER A 6 -21.12 -17.33 5.88
N ALA A 7 -20.04 -17.94 5.38
CA ALA A 7 -19.10 -18.68 6.19
C ALA A 7 -18.39 -17.77 7.22
N LEU A 8 -17.96 -16.58 6.81
CA LEU A 8 -17.35 -15.59 7.69
C LEU A 8 -18.31 -15.10 8.78
N ILE A 9 -19.56 -14.79 8.42
CA ILE A 9 -20.59 -14.35 9.38
C ILE A 9 -20.85 -15.44 10.43
N ALA A 10 -21.02 -16.70 9.97
CA ALA A 10 -21.21 -17.83 10.88
C ALA A 10 -19.99 -18.03 11.80
N TYR A 11 -18.79 -17.83 11.29
CA TYR A 11 -17.56 -17.90 12.10
C TYR A 11 -17.53 -16.80 13.17
N CYS A 12 -17.78 -15.54 12.81
CA CYS A 12 -17.80 -14.44 13.77
C CYS A 12 -18.83 -14.69 14.87
N ARG A 13 -20.03 -15.17 14.50
CA ARG A 13 -21.08 -15.52 15.45
C ARG A 13 -20.69 -16.67 16.38
N THR A 14 -20.07 -17.74 15.87
CA THR A 14 -19.62 -18.87 16.70
C THR A 14 -18.47 -18.50 17.63
N LYS A 15 -17.66 -17.50 17.25
CA LYS A 15 -16.55 -16.99 18.05
C LYS A 15 -16.90 -15.81 18.96
N GLY A 16 -18.15 -15.34 18.96
CA GLY A 16 -18.57 -14.17 19.74
C GLY A 16 -17.93 -12.85 19.29
N LEU A 17 -17.42 -12.80 18.05
CA LEU A 17 -16.89 -11.58 17.44
C LEU A 17 -18.04 -10.73 16.89
N ALA A 18 -17.83 -9.41 16.73
CA ALA A 18 -18.78 -8.58 16.01
C ALA A 18 -18.97 -9.09 14.57
N GLY A 19 -20.15 -8.80 14.01
CA GLY A 19 -20.43 -9.13 12.61
C GLY A 19 -19.41 -8.48 11.67
N PRO A 20 -18.99 -9.17 10.59
CA PRO A 20 -18.05 -8.61 9.65
C PRO A 20 -18.71 -7.48 8.83
N GLU A 21 -18.02 -6.36 8.73
CA GLU A 21 -18.41 -5.22 7.90
C GLU A 21 -17.60 -5.22 6.59
N PHE A 22 -18.29 -4.98 5.47
CA PHE A 22 -17.68 -4.95 4.14
C PHE A 22 -17.72 -3.53 3.60
N ASP A 23 -16.56 -2.99 3.23
CA ASP A 23 -16.46 -1.74 2.49
C ASP A 23 -15.87 -2.02 1.11
N THR A 24 -16.68 -1.85 0.06
CA THR A 24 -16.26 -2.13 -1.33
C THR A 24 -16.22 -0.85 -2.14
N ARG A 25 -15.05 -0.57 -2.70
CA ARG A 25 -14.80 0.54 -3.61
C ARG A 25 -14.40 0.05 -4.99
N GLY A 26 -14.92 0.70 -6.02
CA GLY A 26 -14.53 0.49 -7.42
C GLY A 26 -13.63 1.63 -7.89
N THR A 27 -12.58 1.29 -8.62
CA THR A 27 -11.64 2.20 -9.26
C THR A 27 -11.24 1.63 -10.62
N GLY A 28 -10.45 2.37 -11.39
CA GLY A 28 -9.95 1.96 -12.71
C GLY A 28 -10.78 2.47 -13.89
N PRO A 29 -10.23 2.38 -15.10
CA PRO A 29 -10.91 2.79 -16.33
C PRO A 29 -12.04 1.82 -16.67
N GLU A 30 -12.99 2.28 -17.49
CA GLU A 30 -14.17 1.49 -17.89
C GLU A 30 -13.82 0.13 -18.51
N HIS A 31 -12.66 0.04 -19.18
CA HIS A 31 -12.18 -1.18 -19.82
C HIS A 31 -11.35 -2.12 -18.91
N ASP A 32 -10.94 -1.67 -17.73
CA ASP A 32 -10.22 -2.49 -16.74
C ASP A 32 -10.60 -2.09 -15.32
N PRO A 33 -11.86 -2.37 -14.90
CA PRO A 33 -12.33 -2.00 -13.58
C PRO A 33 -11.66 -2.85 -12.51
N LEU A 34 -11.22 -2.19 -11.44
CA LEU A 34 -10.67 -2.80 -10.25
C LEU A 34 -11.59 -2.52 -9.06
N PHE A 35 -12.08 -3.57 -8.43
CA PHE A 35 -12.82 -3.48 -7.18
C PHE A 35 -11.95 -3.95 -6.03
N ILE A 36 -12.02 -3.23 -4.93
CA ILE A 36 -11.30 -3.50 -3.69
C ILE A 36 -12.35 -3.58 -2.60
N SER A 37 -12.35 -4.67 -1.83
CA SER A 37 -13.24 -4.88 -0.70
C SER A 37 -12.41 -5.09 0.56
N ASP A 38 -12.60 -4.22 1.54
CA ASP A 38 -12.05 -4.34 2.89
C ASP A 38 -13.08 -5.04 3.80
N VAL A 39 -12.60 -5.94 4.66
CA VAL A 39 -13.41 -6.66 5.65
C VAL A 39 -12.95 -6.30 7.05
N MET A 40 -13.84 -5.76 7.85
CA MET A 40 -13.57 -5.32 9.21
C MET A 40 -14.33 -6.18 10.22
N VAL A 41 -13.66 -6.53 11.32
CA VAL A 41 -14.26 -7.20 12.47
C VAL A 41 -13.80 -6.47 13.73
N ASN A 42 -14.74 -6.16 14.64
CA ASN A 42 -14.46 -5.34 15.83
C ASN A 42 -13.77 -4.00 15.50
N GLY A 43 -14.14 -3.37 14.39
CA GLY A 43 -13.57 -2.09 13.95
C GLY A 43 -12.12 -2.15 13.44
N THR A 44 -11.56 -3.35 13.27
CA THR A 44 -10.22 -3.56 12.69
C THR A 44 -10.34 -4.24 11.34
N VAL A 45 -9.61 -3.75 10.33
CA VAL A 45 -9.53 -4.41 9.01
C VAL A 45 -8.76 -5.71 9.18
N VAL A 46 -9.44 -6.83 8.92
CA VAL A 46 -8.89 -8.17 9.03
C VAL A 46 -8.29 -8.63 7.70
N ALA A 47 -8.94 -8.28 6.58
CA ALA A 47 -8.44 -8.61 5.26
C ALA A 47 -8.97 -7.66 4.18
N THR A 48 -8.26 -7.62 3.06
CA THR A 48 -8.62 -6.88 1.85
C THR A 48 -8.56 -7.81 0.65
N GLY A 49 -9.62 -7.84 -0.16
CA GLY A 49 -9.70 -8.57 -1.41
C GLY A 49 -9.83 -7.64 -2.61
N GLN A 50 -9.32 -8.07 -3.76
CA GLN A 50 -9.39 -7.31 -5.01
C GLN A 50 -9.88 -8.18 -6.15
N GLY A 51 -10.60 -7.60 -7.10
CA GLY A 51 -11.09 -8.34 -8.26
C GLY A 51 -11.65 -7.44 -9.36
N ARG A 52 -11.96 -8.04 -10.51
CA ARG A 52 -12.52 -7.30 -11.66
C ARG A 52 -14.00 -6.98 -11.51
N THR A 53 -14.64 -7.55 -10.50
CA THR A 53 -16.03 -7.26 -10.14
C THR A 53 -16.16 -7.06 -8.63
N LYS A 54 -17.17 -6.29 -8.21
CA LYS A 54 -17.50 -6.12 -6.77
C LYS A 54 -17.62 -7.46 -6.06
N ARG A 55 -18.35 -8.39 -6.68
CA ARG A 55 -18.59 -9.73 -6.12
C ARG A 55 -17.30 -10.52 -5.93
N GLU A 56 -16.36 -10.40 -6.87
CA GLU A 56 -15.08 -11.09 -6.78
C GLU A 56 -14.18 -10.51 -5.70
N ALA A 57 -14.08 -9.18 -5.62
CA ALA A 57 -13.34 -8.49 -4.56
C ALA A 57 -13.87 -8.89 -3.17
N GLU A 58 -15.19 -8.86 -2.99
CA GLU A 58 -15.85 -9.26 -1.75
C GLU A 58 -15.66 -10.76 -1.42
N ARG A 59 -15.70 -11.63 -2.44
CA ARG A 59 -15.50 -13.07 -2.28
C ARG A 59 -14.10 -13.35 -1.74
N ILE A 60 -13.09 -12.74 -2.36
CA ILE A 60 -11.68 -12.88 -1.98
C ILE A 60 -11.45 -12.28 -0.59
N ALA A 61 -12.02 -11.10 -0.30
CA ALA A 61 -11.88 -10.47 1.00
C ALA A 61 -12.48 -11.32 2.13
N ALA A 62 -13.65 -11.92 1.90
CA ALA A 62 -14.30 -12.80 2.88
C ALA A 62 -13.52 -14.10 3.11
N GLU A 63 -12.93 -14.66 2.06
CA GLU A 63 -12.09 -15.86 2.13
C GLU A 63 -10.83 -15.60 2.95
N LEU A 64 -10.10 -14.54 2.63
CA LEU A 64 -8.91 -14.11 3.37
C LEU A 64 -9.23 -13.77 4.82
N ALA A 65 -10.34 -13.06 5.08
CA ALA A 65 -10.75 -12.73 6.45
C ALA A 65 -11.05 -13.99 7.27
N TYR A 66 -11.71 -14.98 6.68
CA TYR A 66 -12.03 -16.23 7.37
C TYR A 66 -10.77 -17.01 7.75
N GLU A 67 -9.81 -17.09 6.84
CA GLU A 67 -8.51 -17.71 7.10
C GLU A 67 -7.71 -16.94 8.16
N ALA A 68 -7.65 -15.62 8.05
CA ALA A 68 -6.96 -14.76 9.01
C ALA A 68 -7.56 -14.89 10.42
N LEU A 69 -8.89 -14.92 10.57
CA LEU A 69 -9.53 -15.12 11.87
C LEU A 69 -9.29 -16.52 12.46
N LYS A 70 -9.22 -17.55 11.61
CA LYS A 70 -8.88 -18.91 12.05
C LYS A 70 -7.45 -19.01 12.55
N SER A 71 -6.53 -18.31 11.90
CA SER A 71 -5.11 -18.28 12.29
C SER A 71 -4.85 -17.41 13.51
N THR A 72 -5.48 -16.24 13.59
CA THR A 72 -5.28 -15.27 14.70
C THR A 72 -5.89 -15.70 16.03
N HIS A 73 -6.87 -16.63 16.05
CA HIS A 73 -7.40 -17.16 17.31
C HIS A 73 -6.36 -17.92 18.17
N GLY A 74 -5.12 -18.06 17.71
CA GLY A 74 -3.95 -18.43 18.53
C GLY A 74 -3.18 -17.26 19.17
N GLU A 75 -3.44 -16.00 18.79
CA GLU A 75 -2.59 -14.83 19.10
C GLU A 75 -3.33 -13.58 19.65
N ILE A 76 -4.68 -13.55 19.66
CA ILE A 76 -5.46 -12.33 20.03
C ILE A 76 -5.27 -11.87 21.50
N GLU A 77 -4.78 -12.71 22.41
CA GLU A 77 -4.58 -12.31 23.82
C GLU A 77 -3.43 -11.31 24.07
N ARG A 78 -2.58 -10.96 23.08
CA ARG A 78 -1.32 -10.21 23.37
C ARG A 78 -1.22 -8.76 22.88
N LYS A 79 -2.18 -8.22 22.12
CA LYS A 79 -2.06 -6.84 21.63
C LYS A 79 -3.34 -6.03 21.72
N SER A 80 -3.97 -6.04 22.90
CA SER A 80 -4.75 -4.88 23.35
C SER A 80 -3.79 -3.87 23.96
N GLY A 81 -3.47 -2.80 23.23
CA GLY A 81 -2.73 -1.66 23.79
C GLY A 81 -1.84 -0.92 22.80
N SER A 82 -2.42 -0.03 21.99
CA SER A 82 -2.04 1.39 22.02
C SER A 82 -2.90 2.17 21.02
N GLY A 83 -3.72 3.08 21.54
CA GLY A 83 -4.69 3.86 20.80
C GLY A 83 -4.07 5.03 20.02
N GLY A 84 -4.51 5.14 18.76
CA GLY A 84 -5.20 6.31 18.19
C GLY A 84 -4.49 7.68 18.12
N ARG A 85 -4.36 8.22 16.90
CA ARG A 85 -4.67 9.64 16.64
C ARG A 85 -5.06 9.93 15.17
N LYS A 86 -6.15 10.69 15.04
CA LYS A 86 -6.88 11.14 13.83
C LYS A 86 -6.02 11.90 12.79
N LYS A 87 -6.36 11.78 11.48
CA LYS A 87 -6.46 12.85 10.46
C LYS A 87 -6.98 12.25 9.13
N LYS A 88 -8.22 12.54 8.70
CA LYS A 88 -8.73 13.66 7.87
C LYS A 88 -8.36 13.56 6.36
N ARG A 89 -9.33 13.03 5.61
CA ARG A 89 -9.77 13.34 4.22
C ARG A 89 -8.93 14.34 3.38
N LYS A 90 -8.46 13.88 2.21
CA LYS A 90 -8.49 14.49 0.84
C LYS A 90 -7.63 13.58 -0.06
N SER A 91 -7.99 13.00 -1.21
CA SER A 91 -8.86 13.34 -2.35
C SER A 91 -8.44 14.58 -3.13
N SER A 92 -7.27 14.46 -3.79
CA SER A 92 -6.86 15.02 -5.10
C SER A 92 -5.40 14.52 -5.31
N GLU A 93 -5.00 13.86 -6.39
CA GLU A 93 -4.67 14.30 -7.76
C GLU A 93 -4.14 13.06 -8.53
N PRO A 94 -3.98 13.07 -9.87
CA PRO A 94 -2.92 12.30 -10.50
C PRO A 94 -1.63 13.13 -10.47
N SER A 95 -0.66 12.78 -9.63
CA SER A 95 0.73 13.19 -9.87
C SER A 95 1.69 12.39 -9.01
N ASN A 96 2.54 11.62 -9.69
CA ASN A 96 3.94 11.35 -9.35
C ASN A 96 4.35 11.64 -7.89
N ASN A 97 4.34 10.65 -6.99
CA ASN A 97 5.20 10.70 -5.78
C ASN A 97 5.27 9.34 -5.07
N GLU A 98 6.45 8.71 -5.14
CA GLU A 98 6.93 7.73 -4.16
C GLU A 98 6.93 8.37 -2.77
N SER A 99 6.30 7.76 -1.76
CA SER A 99 6.72 7.96 -0.35
C SER A 99 6.00 7.01 0.60
N SER A 100 6.65 5.90 0.92
CA SER A 100 6.50 5.21 2.20
C SER A 100 7.61 5.72 3.13
N PRO A 101 7.32 6.33 4.31
CA PRO A 101 8.38 6.70 5.24
C PRO A 101 8.41 5.72 6.41
N ALA A 102 9.52 4.99 6.54
CA ALA A 102 10.05 4.60 7.85
C ALA A 102 11.52 4.14 7.81
N LEU A 103 12.34 4.60 6.86
CA LEU A 103 13.80 4.55 6.99
C LEU A 103 14.38 5.86 6.44
N THR A 104 14.83 6.71 7.36
CA THR A 104 15.67 7.92 7.16
C THR A 104 15.12 9.02 6.25
N SER A 105 14.41 9.95 6.89
CA SER A 105 13.87 11.20 6.37
C SER A 105 14.92 12.10 5.70
N TRP A 106 15.12 11.95 4.39
CA TRP A 106 15.69 13.01 3.54
C TRP A 106 14.57 13.74 2.81
N PRO A 107 14.65 15.08 2.70
CA PRO A 107 13.64 15.85 1.98
C PRO A 107 13.58 15.39 0.53
N ILE A 108 12.38 15.30 -0.03
CA ILE A 108 12.16 14.99 -1.44
C ILE A 108 11.91 16.30 -2.19
N PHE A 109 12.84 16.68 -3.07
CA PHE A 109 12.70 17.81 -3.97
C PHE A 109 12.43 17.29 -5.38
N PRO A 110 11.20 17.48 -5.92
CA PRO A 110 10.81 16.91 -7.21
C PRO A 110 11.75 17.30 -8.37
N GLU A 111 12.23 18.54 -8.38
CA GLU A 111 13.14 19.05 -9.43
C GLU A 111 14.51 18.36 -9.38
N VAL A 112 15.06 18.16 -8.17
CA VAL A 112 16.36 17.51 -7.96
C VAL A 112 16.26 16.02 -8.25
N LEU A 113 15.14 15.38 -7.88
CA LEU A 113 14.87 13.99 -8.20
C LEU A 113 14.71 13.77 -9.71
N ALA A 114 14.03 14.68 -10.41
CA ALA A 114 13.88 14.64 -11.86
C ALA A 114 15.25 14.75 -12.57
N GLU A 115 16.12 15.65 -12.11
CA GLU A 115 17.46 15.80 -12.67
C GLU A 115 18.35 14.58 -12.35
N ALA A 116 18.29 14.05 -11.12
CA ALA A 116 19.00 12.84 -10.75
C ALA A 116 18.61 11.64 -11.62
N LEU A 117 17.31 11.47 -11.88
CA LEU A 117 16.79 10.41 -12.74
C LEU A 117 17.22 10.58 -14.19
N ARG A 118 17.25 11.82 -14.69
CA ARG A 118 17.76 12.14 -16.03
C ARG A 118 19.24 11.78 -16.17
N ILE A 119 20.07 12.18 -15.21
CA ILE A 119 21.51 11.88 -15.20
C ILE A 119 21.73 10.37 -15.08
N ALA A 120 20.97 9.68 -14.23
CA ALA A 120 21.03 8.23 -14.08
C ALA A 120 20.75 7.52 -15.42
N ASN A 121 19.69 7.90 -16.13
CA ASN A 121 19.34 7.33 -17.42
C ASN A 121 20.38 7.57 -18.52
N GLN A 122 21.13 8.68 -18.47
CA GLN A 122 22.23 8.95 -19.42
C GLN A 122 23.48 8.11 -19.18
N ARG A 123 23.70 7.71 -17.92
CA ARG A 123 24.89 6.93 -17.51
C ARG A 123 24.68 5.43 -17.62
N LEU A 124 23.44 4.97 -17.71
CA LEU A 124 23.11 3.56 -17.84
C LEU A 124 23.31 3.08 -19.29
N PRO A 125 23.83 1.86 -19.48
CA PRO A 125 24.02 1.30 -20.81
C PRO A 125 22.69 1.05 -21.52
N ASN A 126 22.64 1.41 -22.81
CA ASN A 126 21.49 1.13 -23.67
C ASN A 126 21.31 -0.40 -23.81
N GLY A 127 20.22 -0.94 -23.26
CA GLY A 127 19.90 -2.37 -23.38
C GLY A 127 19.56 -3.09 -22.08
N LEU A 128 19.65 -2.41 -20.92
CA LEU A 128 19.17 -2.95 -19.66
C LEU A 128 17.65 -3.21 -19.73
N LYS A 129 17.23 -4.40 -19.31
CA LYS A 129 15.82 -4.81 -19.29
C LYS A 129 15.47 -5.51 -18.00
N GLY A 130 14.18 -5.46 -17.65
CA GLY A 130 13.65 -6.19 -16.49
C GLY A 130 14.12 -5.64 -15.15
N LEU A 131 14.17 -6.51 -14.15
CA LEU A 131 14.47 -6.17 -12.75
C LEU A 131 15.81 -5.45 -12.59
N GLU A 132 16.82 -5.88 -13.33
CA GLU A 132 18.19 -5.35 -13.26
C GLU A 132 18.28 -3.88 -13.73
N ALA A 133 17.44 -3.49 -14.70
CA ALA A 133 17.33 -2.10 -15.12
C ALA A 133 16.74 -1.23 -14.02
N ALA A 134 15.65 -1.70 -13.39
CA ALA A 134 14.98 -0.98 -12.32
C ALA A 134 15.89 -0.81 -11.09
N GLU A 135 16.61 -1.85 -10.69
CA GLU A 135 17.56 -1.79 -9.58
C GLU A 135 18.71 -0.83 -9.85
N GLN A 136 19.29 -0.86 -11.06
CA GLN A 136 20.39 0.04 -11.42
C GLN A 136 19.94 1.50 -11.51
N VAL A 137 18.78 1.78 -12.10
CA VAL A 137 18.19 3.13 -12.11
C VAL A 137 17.97 3.62 -10.69
N THR A 138 17.36 2.80 -9.84
CA THR A 138 17.04 3.19 -8.45
C THR A 138 18.30 3.51 -7.65
N ARG A 139 19.30 2.63 -7.71
CA ARG A 139 20.57 2.81 -7.00
C ARG A 139 21.29 4.08 -7.45
N LEU A 140 21.44 4.25 -8.77
CA LEU A 140 22.19 5.38 -9.32
C LEU A 140 21.46 6.71 -9.09
N THR A 141 20.13 6.72 -9.19
CA THR A 141 19.31 7.91 -8.90
C THR A 141 19.48 8.32 -7.44
N ALA A 142 19.49 7.38 -6.49
CA ALA A 142 19.69 7.69 -5.08
C ALA A 142 21.09 8.28 -4.80
N GLU A 143 22.15 7.76 -5.44
CA GLU A 143 23.51 8.29 -5.31
C GLU A 143 23.63 9.72 -5.87
N ILE A 144 23.06 9.99 -7.04
CA ILE A 144 23.09 11.33 -7.65
C ILE A 144 22.23 12.32 -6.85
N TYR A 145 21.04 11.90 -6.42
CA TYR A 145 20.14 12.72 -5.63
C TYR A 145 20.80 13.18 -4.33
N LYS A 146 21.55 12.29 -3.67
CA LYS A 146 22.34 12.64 -2.49
C LYS A 146 23.33 13.77 -2.76
N GLY A 147 24.15 13.63 -3.81
CA GLY A 147 25.18 14.62 -4.13
C GLY A 147 24.60 16.00 -4.44
N LEU A 148 23.53 16.05 -5.23
CA LEU A 148 22.85 17.32 -5.55
C LEU A 148 22.27 18.01 -4.32
N LEU A 149 21.79 17.26 -3.33
CA LEU A 149 21.34 17.85 -2.06
C LEU A 149 22.50 18.39 -1.23
N GLU A 150 23.62 17.67 -1.17
CA GLU A 150 24.80 18.12 -0.44
C GLU A 150 25.33 19.45 -1.00
N ASP A 151 25.42 19.57 -2.33
CA ASP A 151 25.84 20.80 -3.03
C ASP A 151 24.89 21.98 -2.73
N LEU A 152 23.57 21.76 -2.83
CA LEU A 152 22.56 22.80 -2.54
C LEU A 152 22.58 23.26 -1.08
N THR A 153 22.88 22.35 -0.14
CA THR A 153 23.02 22.72 1.27
C THR A 153 24.31 23.45 1.59
N ALA A 154 25.37 23.25 0.80
CA ALA A 154 26.63 23.97 0.96
C ALA A 154 26.50 25.45 0.54
N GLU A 155 25.83 25.73 -0.58
CA GLU A 155 25.60 27.09 -1.09
C GLU A 155 24.71 27.96 -0.18
N ALA A 156 23.89 27.35 0.68
CA ALA A 156 23.01 28.06 1.60
C ALA A 156 23.70 28.58 2.89
N THR A 157 24.98 28.26 3.07
CA THR A 157 25.73 28.55 4.32
C THR A 157 26.86 29.58 4.18
N GLU A 158 27.01 30.22 3.01
CA GLU A 158 28.00 31.30 2.75
C GLU A 158 27.38 32.70 2.75
#